data_AF-A0A8C6SHR9-F1
#
_entry.id   AF-A0A8C6SHR9-F1
#
_cell.length_a   1.000
_cell.length_b   1.000
_cell.length_c   1.000
_cell.angle_alpha   90.00
_cell.angle_beta   90.00
_cell.angle_gamma   90.00
#
_symmetry.space_group_name_H-M   'P 1'
#
loop_
_entity.id
_entity.type
_entity.pdbx_description
1 polymer ?
#
loop_
_entity_poly.entity_id
_entity_poly.type
_entity_poly.pdbx_seq_one_letter_code
_entity_poly.pdbx_strand_id
1 'polypeptide(L)'
;MLSGVAVLQFVGAADDPRSCRFSQTMEQRLEKVFFEAQAKVLSIHNRLSVQMLSVSQAASSPAVSLVYTVKNGTVFLNGTTASNLLGQLSAELVGYFLFYPPLIIAERKLQFFALSLHQAQDLAPCL
;
A
#
# COMPACT_ATOMS: atom_id res chain seq x y z
N MET A 1 14.46 -12.51 -8.83
CA MET A 1 13.00 -12.49 -9.04
C MET A 1 12.52 -11.07 -8.81
N LEU A 2 11.83 -10.46 -9.77
CA LEU A 2 11.28 -9.12 -9.61
C LEU A 2 10.04 -9.21 -8.70
N SER A 3 10.13 -8.82 -7.44
CA SER A 3 8.93 -8.59 -6.62
C SER A 3 8.23 -7.33 -7.12
N GLY A 4 7.01 -7.47 -7.64
CA GLY A 4 6.16 -6.31 -7.92
C GLY A 4 5.81 -5.56 -6.63
N VAL A 5 5.58 -4.25 -6.73
CA VAL A 5 5.09 -3.42 -5.62
C VAL A 5 3.59 -3.20 -5.80
N ALA A 6 2.85 -3.06 -4.70
CA ALA A 6 1.42 -2.76 -4.77
C ALA A 6 1.19 -1.25 -4.76
N VAL A 7 0.15 -0.81 -5.47
CA VAL A 7 -0.30 0.57 -5.59
C VAL A 7 -1.73 0.68 -5.10
N LEU A 8 -1.96 1.67 -4.25
CA LEU A 8 -3.29 2.01 -3.75
C LEU A 8 -3.48 3.52 -3.88
N GLN A 9 -4.62 3.93 -4.45
CA GLN A 9 -5.03 5.34 -4.47
C GLN A 9 -6.31 5.55 -3.69
N PHE A 10 -6.45 6.70 -3.04
CA PHE A 10 -7.68 7.11 -2.34
C PHE A 10 -7.84 8.63 -2.33
N VAL A 11 -9.04 9.11 -2.01
CA VAL A 11 -9.34 10.55 -1.92
C VAL A 11 -9.27 11.03 -0.48
N GLY A 12 -8.61 12.17 -0.30
CA GLY A 12 -8.59 12.88 0.97
C GLY A 12 -7.53 12.30 1.91
N ALA A 13 -6.86 13.18 2.63
CA ALA A 13 -6.03 12.83 3.77
C ALA A 13 -6.42 13.77 4.90
N ALA A 14 -6.78 13.20 6.05
CA ALA A 14 -7.08 13.99 7.24
C ALA A 14 -5.80 14.58 7.84
N ASP A 15 -4.67 13.91 7.61
CA ASP A 15 -3.31 14.29 8.01
C ASP A 15 -2.45 14.54 6.76
N ASP A 16 -1.28 15.19 6.92
CA ASP A 16 -0.32 15.38 5.82
C ASP A 16 0.18 14.02 5.27
N PRO A 17 -0.09 13.70 3.99
CA PRO A 17 0.35 12.45 3.36
C PRO A 17 1.87 12.25 3.36
N ARG A 18 2.63 13.35 3.40
CA ARG A 18 4.10 13.29 3.40
C ARG A 18 4.68 13.06 4.79
N SER A 19 3.83 13.12 5.82
CA SER A 19 4.28 12.92 7.19
C SER A 19 4.60 11.45 7.48
N CYS A 20 5.54 11.28 8.39
CA CYS A 20 5.96 9.95 8.81
C CYS A 20 4.82 9.20 9.53
N ARG A 21 4.09 9.94 10.38
CA ARG A 21 2.94 9.45 11.13
C ARG A 21 1.85 8.91 10.21
N PHE A 22 1.60 9.58 9.08
CA PHE A 22 0.65 9.10 8.08
C PHE A 22 1.08 7.75 7.52
N SER A 23 2.34 7.62 7.09
CA SER A 23 2.86 6.37 6.54
C SER A 23 2.73 5.22 7.55
N GLN A 24 3.18 5.40 8.79
CA GLN A 24 3.08 4.40 9.85
C GLN A 24 1.63 4.00 10.17
N THR A 25 0.72 4.99 10.19
CA THR A 25 -0.72 4.72 10.40
C THR A 25 -1.30 3.93 9.24
N MET A 26 -0.92 4.24 8.00
CA MET A 26 -1.37 3.53 6.81
C MET A 26 -0.81 2.10 6.75
N GLU A 27 0.44 1.87 7.15
CA GLU A 27 1.00 0.52 7.28
C GLU A 27 0.15 -0.33 8.22
N GLN A 28 -0.11 0.14 9.44
CA GLN A 28 -0.94 -0.57 10.42
C GLN A 28 -2.35 -0.87 9.91
N ARG A 29 -2.97 0.11 9.22
CA ARG A 29 -4.30 -0.09 8.62
C ARG A 29 -4.26 -1.13 7.51
N LEU A 30 -3.26 -1.06 6.62
CA LEU A 30 -3.07 -2.04 5.55
C LEU A 30 -2.79 -3.44 6.09
N GLU A 31 -1.97 -3.58 7.13
CA GLU A 31 -1.74 -4.87 7.81
C GLU A 31 -3.06 -5.49 8.29
N LYS A 32 -3.94 -4.66 8.89
CA LYS A 32 -5.29 -5.11 9.27
C LYS A 32 -6.11 -5.52 8.06
N VAL A 33 -6.11 -4.74 6.98
CA VAL A 33 -6.85 -5.10 5.75
C VAL A 33 -6.35 -6.44 5.18
N PHE A 34 -5.03 -6.66 5.17
CA PHE A 34 -4.43 -7.91 4.71
C PHE A 34 -4.74 -9.10 5.61
N PHE A 35 -4.85 -8.89 6.92
CA PHE A 35 -5.31 -9.92 7.85
C PHE A 35 -6.73 -10.37 7.52
N GLU A 36 -7.66 -9.40 7.36
CA GLU A 36 -9.06 -9.68 7.01
C GLU A 36 -9.20 -10.31 5.61
N ALA A 37 -8.40 -9.85 4.64
CA ALA A 37 -8.36 -10.40 3.30
C ALA A 37 -7.91 -11.88 3.29
N GLN A 38 -6.84 -12.23 4.00
CA GLN A 38 -6.39 -13.62 4.09
C GLN A 38 -7.41 -14.51 4.82
N ALA A 39 -8.05 -14.01 5.87
CA ALA A 39 -9.07 -14.73 6.59
C ALA A 39 -10.26 -15.04 5.66
N LYS A 40 -10.69 -14.06 4.86
CA LYS A 40 -11.81 -14.22 3.92
C LYS A 40 -11.48 -15.13 2.73
N VAL A 41 -10.31 -14.95 2.12
CA VAL A 41 -9.98 -15.57 0.82
C VAL A 41 -9.33 -16.93 0.98
N LEU A 42 -8.45 -17.08 1.97
CA LEU A 42 -7.60 -18.25 2.13
C LEU A 42 -7.90 -19.01 3.43
N SER A 43 -8.74 -18.47 4.31
CA SER A 43 -8.96 -18.99 5.67
C SER A 43 -7.66 -19.08 6.50
N ILE A 44 -6.72 -18.16 6.22
CA ILE A 44 -5.41 -18.05 6.87
C ILE A 44 -5.35 -16.77 7.71
N HIS A 45 -4.66 -16.83 8.85
CA HIS A 45 -4.57 -15.72 9.82
C HIS A 45 -3.12 -15.27 10.08
N ASN A 46 -2.27 -15.33 9.05
CA ASN A 46 -0.88 -14.90 9.15
C ASN A 46 -0.80 -13.39 9.33
N ARG A 47 0.04 -12.94 10.27
CA ARG A 47 0.37 -11.52 10.40
C ARG A 47 1.34 -11.14 9.28
N LEU A 48 0.80 -10.42 8.30
CA LEU A 48 1.61 -9.79 7.27
C LEU A 48 2.07 -8.42 7.76
N SER A 49 3.30 -8.05 7.43
CA SER A 49 3.83 -6.70 7.66
C SER A 49 3.77 -5.90 6.38
N VAL A 50 3.43 -4.61 6.48
CA VAL A 50 3.39 -3.70 5.35
C VAL A 50 4.48 -2.66 5.49
N GLN A 51 5.16 -2.36 4.40
CA GLN A 51 6.16 -1.30 4.37
C GLN A 51 5.85 -0.34 3.23
N MET A 52 5.62 0.92 3.58
CA MET A 52 5.46 2.03 2.66
C MET A 52 6.80 2.33 2.00
N LEU A 53 6.78 2.36 0.66
CA LEU A 53 7.92 2.75 -0.15
C LEU A 53 7.84 4.21 -0.59
N SER A 54 6.63 4.69 -0.89
CA SER A 54 6.43 6.07 -1.33
C SER A 54 4.98 6.50 -1.13
N VAL A 55 4.81 7.77 -0.77
CA VAL A 55 3.51 8.47 -0.74
C VAL A 55 3.61 9.67 -1.66
N SER A 56 2.62 9.84 -2.55
CA SER A 56 2.58 11.00 -3.42
C SER A 56 1.16 11.55 -3.54
N GLN A 57 1.05 12.86 -3.67
CA GLN A 57 -0.21 13.56 -3.95
C GLN A 57 0.10 14.68 -4.95
N ALA A 58 -0.60 14.66 -6.08
CA ALA A 58 -0.43 15.70 -7.09
C ALA A 58 -1.04 17.02 -6.59
N ALA A 59 -0.36 18.14 -6.79
CA ALA A 59 -0.77 19.44 -6.25
C ALA A 59 -2.19 19.88 -6.70
N SER A 60 -2.66 19.41 -7.85
CA SER A 60 -3.98 19.70 -8.40
C SER A 60 -5.03 18.62 -8.13
N SER A 61 -4.73 17.62 -7.30
CA SER A 61 -5.62 16.48 -7.05
C SER A 61 -5.70 16.11 -5.58
N PRO A 62 -6.90 15.83 -5.03
CA PRO A 62 -7.04 15.29 -3.68
C PRO A 62 -6.61 13.82 -3.58
N ALA A 63 -6.27 13.17 -4.71
CA ALA A 63 -5.88 11.76 -4.74
C ALA A 63 -4.47 11.54 -4.16
N VAL A 64 -4.39 10.68 -3.16
CA VAL A 64 -3.13 10.20 -2.58
C VAL A 64 -2.82 8.83 -3.19
N SER A 65 -1.59 8.65 -3.66
CA SER A 65 -1.07 7.39 -4.19
C SER A 65 0.00 6.83 -3.27
N LEU A 66 -0.23 5.59 -2.82
CA LEU A 66 0.67 4.79 -2.02
C LEU A 66 1.36 3.75 -2.89
N VAL A 67 2.66 3.57 -2.66
CA VAL A 67 3.42 2.42 -3.16
C VAL A 67 3.97 1.67 -1.95
N TYR A 68 3.71 0.37 -1.85
CA TYR A 68 4.08 -0.42 -0.68
C TYR A 68 4.45 -1.85 -1.03
N THR A 69 5.09 -2.52 -0.07
CA THR A 69 5.37 -3.95 -0.10
C THR A 69 4.69 -4.64 1.07
N VAL A 70 4.45 -5.94 0.91
CA VAL A 70 3.86 -6.79 1.93
C VAL A 70 4.81 -7.94 2.20
N LYS A 71 5.00 -8.30 3.47
CA LYS A 71 5.93 -9.34 3.91
C LYS A 71 5.22 -10.35 4.79
N ASN A 72 5.60 -11.61 4.67
CA ASN A 72 5.33 -12.64 5.66
C ASN A 72 6.66 -13.01 6.32
N GLY A 73 6.89 -12.51 7.55
CA GLY A 73 8.20 -12.57 8.19
C GLY A 73 9.26 -11.84 7.37
N THR A 74 10.24 -12.59 6.85
CA THR A 74 11.33 -12.04 6.01
C THR A 74 11.05 -12.12 4.51
N VAL A 75 9.97 -12.80 4.11
CA VAL A 75 9.66 -13.07 2.69
C VAL A 75 8.69 -12.03 2.16
N PHE A 76 9.08 -11.33 1.10
CA PHE A 76 8.20 -10.40 0.39
C PHE A 76 7.15 -11.16 -0.43
N LEU A 77 5.89 -10.73 -0.33
CA LEU A 77 4.83 -11.15 -1.23
C LEU A 77 5.02 -10.48 -2.58
N ASN A 78 4.58 -11.15 -3.63
CA ASN A 78 4.50 -10.54 -4.95
C ASN A 78 3.37 -9.49 -4.98
N GLY A 79 3.59 -8.37 -5.69
CA GLY A 79 2.60 -7.30 -5.88
C GLY A 79 1.28 -7.81 -6.44
N THR A 80 1.29 -8.81 -7.33
CA THR A 80 0.08 -9.46 -7.86
C THR A 80 -0.71 -10.14 -6.75
N THR A 81 -0.04 -10.95 -5.91
CA THR A 81 -0.67 -11.66 -4.80
C THR A 81 -1.26 -10.69 -3.78
N ALA A 82 -0.51 -9.63 -3.43
CA ALA A 82 -0.98 -8.59 -2.54
C ALA A 82 -2.20 -7.85 -3.10
N SER A 83 -2.15 -7.45 -4.38
CA SER A 83 -3.26 -6.75 -5.05
C SER A 83 -4.50 -7.64 -5.16
N ASN A 84 -4.31 -8.93 -5.46
CA ASN A 84 -5.38 -9.91 -5.50
C ASN A 84 -6.04 -10.09 -4.13
N LEU A 85 -5.28 -10.19 -3.05
CA LEU A 85 -5.84 -10.29 -1.70
C LEU A 85 -6.74 -9.09 -1.37
N LEU A 86 -6.25 -7.86 -1.61
CA LEU A 86 -7.05 -6.66 -1.38
C LEU A 86 -8.26 -6.56 -2.31
N GLY A 87 -8.12 -6.95 -3.59
CA GLY A 87 -9.19 -6.91 -4.57
C GLY A 87 -10.36 -7.87 -4.30
N GLN A 88 -10.21 -8.84 -3.40
CA GLN A 88 -11.30 -9.72 -2.95
C GLN A 88 -12.19 -9.08 -1.86
N LEU A 89 -11.76 -7.96 -1.30
CA LEU A 89 -12.58 -7.13 -0.42
C LEU A 89 -13.35 -6.11 -1.26
N SER A 90 -14.55 -5.73 -0.81
CA SER A 90 -15.26 -4.62 -1.45
C SER A 90 -14.50 -3.32 -1.21
N ALA A 91 -14.62 -2.38 -2.15
CA ALA A 91 -14.03 -1.04 -2.01
C ALA A 91 -14.51 -0.34 -0.72
N GLU A 92 -15.77 -0.56 -0.32
CA GLU A 92 -16.34 -0.04 0.92
C GLU A 92 -15.63 -0.60 2.16
N LEU A 93 -15.38 -1.91 2.20
CA LEU A 93 -14.72 -2.55 3.34
C LEU A 93 -13.24 -2.16 3.43
N VAL A 94 -12.55 -2.09 2.28
CA VAL A 94 -11.19 -1.54 2.22
C VAL A 94 -11.18 -0.11 2.74
N GLY A 95 -12.11 0.73 2.26
CA GLY A 95 -12.19 2.12 2.70
C GLY A 95 -12.53 2.28 4.17
N TYR A 96 -13.36 1.41 4.73
CA TYR A 96 -13.68 1.36 6.16
C TYR A 96 -12.42 1.15 7.01
N PHE A 97 -11.57 0.18 6.66
CA PHE A 97 -10.34 -0.06 7.42
C PHE A 97 -9.27 1.01 7.20
N LEU A 98 -9.19 1.57 5.99
CA LEU A 98 -8.24 2.61 5.66
C LEU A 98 -8.66 4.00 6.18
N PHE A 99 -9.95 4.18 6.52
CA PHE A 99 -10.60 5.47 6.76
C PHE A 99 -10.54 6.43 5.55
N TYR A 100 -10.35 5.89 4.35
CA TYR A 100 -10.30 6.66 3.11
C TYR A 100 -10.96 5.87 1.97
N PRO A 101 -11.86 6.49 1.18
CA PRO A 101 -12.49 5.81 0.06
C PRO A 101 -11.45 5.46 -1.03
N PRO A 102 -11.24 4.18 -1.36
CA PRO A 102 -10.25 3.78 -2.35
C PRO A 102 -10.72 4.13 -3.75
N LEU A 103 -9.78 4.59 -4.58
CA LEU A 103 -9.95 4.87 -6.01
C LEU A 103 -9.40 3.75 -6.88
N ILE A 104 -8.22 3.23 -6.54
CA ILE A 104 -7.49 2.24 -7.35
C ILE A 104 -6.77 1.25 -6.42
N ILE A 105 -6.86 -0.04 -6.74
CA ILE A 105 -6.06 -1.12 -6.14
C ILE A 105 -5.39 -1.88 -7.30
N ALA A 106 -4.06 -1.81 -7.41
CA ALA A 106 -3.34 -2.40 -8.54
C ALA A 106 -1.91 -2.79 -8.18
N GLU A 107 -1.26 -3.58 -9.02
CA GLU A 107 0.18 -3.82 -8.94
C GLU A 107 0.96 -2.88 -9.89
N ARG A 108 2.19 -2.52 -9.52
CA ARG A 108 3.14 -1.85 -10.41
C ARG A 108 4.40 -2.72 -10.54
N LYS A 109 4.75 -3.05 -11.78
CA LYS A 109 6.00 -3.76 -12.10
C LYS A 109 7.16 -2.78 -11.96
N LEU A 110 8.03 -2.99 -10.98
CA LEU A 110 9.25 -2.20 -10.81
C LEU A 110 10.30 -2.72 -11.80
N GLN A 111 10.52 -2.02 -12.93
CA GLN A 111 11.75 -2.23 -13.70
C GLN A 111 12.85 -1.46 -12.96
N PHE A 112 13.93 -2.13 -12.57
CA PHE A 112 15.07 -1.54 -11.85
C PHE A 112 15.84 -0.44 -12.63
N PHE A 113 15.35 -0.04 -13.81
CA PHE A 113 15.85 1.07 -14.61
C PHE A 113 14.77 2.15 -14.74
N ALA A 114 14.73 3.05 -13.76
CA ALA A 114 14.20 4.43 -13.79
C ALA A 114 13.67 4.87 -12.42
N LEU A 115 14.47 4.71 -11.37
CA LEU A 115 14.46 5.71 -10.30
C LEU A 115 15.46 6.78 -10.75
N SER A 116 15.02 7.71 -11.59
CA SER A 116 15.79 8.93 -11.82
C SER A 116 16.03 9.56 -10.45
N LEU A 117 17.30 9.84 -10.15
CA LEU A 117 17.86 10.34 -8.88
C LEU A 117 17.13 11.54 -8.24
N HIS A 118 16.14 12.15 -8.90
CA HIS A 118 15.27 13.19 -8.35
C HIS A 118 14.05 12.66 -7.57
N GLN A 119 13.68 11.37 -7.67
CA GLN A 119 12.60 10.75 -6.86
C GLN A 119 13.13 9.88 -5.70
N ALA A 120 14.44 9.67 -5.60
CA ALA A 120 15.04 8.89 -4.53
C ALA A 120 14.92 9.55 -3.14
N GLN A 121 14.61 10.85 -3.08
CA GLN A 121 14.39 11.59 -1.83
C GLN A 121 13.05 11.23 -1.14
N ASP A 122 12.11 10.62 -1.86
CA ASP A 122 10.76 10.24 -1.40
C ASP A 122 10.63 8.74 -1.08
N LEU A 123 11.72 7.97 -1.17
CA LEU A 123 11.72 6.51 -1.00
C LEU A 123 11.83 6.05 0.46
N ALA A 124 11.93 6.98 1.39
CA ALA A 124 12.00 6.70 2.82
C ALA A 124 11.17 7.75 3.58
N PRO A 125 9.82 7.68 3.57
CA PRO A 125 9.08 8.59 4.43
C PRO A 125 9.38 8.30 5.91
N CYS A 126 9.83 7.08 6.29
CA CYS A 126 10.06 6.68 7.69
C CYS A 126 11.11 5.58 7.98
N LEU A 127 12.03 5.28 7.06
CA LEU A 127 13.06 4.26 7.28
C LEU A 127 14.34 4.86 7.87
#